data_AF-A0A0R2M2A0-F1
#
_entry.id   AF-A0A0R2M2A0-F1
#
_cell.length_a   1.000
_cell.length_b   1.000
_cell.length_c   1.000
_cell.angle_alpha   90.00
_cell.angle_beta   90.00
_cell.angle_gamma   90.00
#
_symmetry.space_group_name_H-M   'P 1'
#
loop_
_entity.id
_entity.type
_entity.pdbx_description
1 polymer ?
#
loop_
_entity_poly.entity_id
_entity_poly.type
_entity_poly.pdbx_seq_one_letter_code
_entity_poly.pdbx_strand_id
1 'polypeptide(L)'
;MRKYTVQLIGRDFEPAEKWQLDPTAAVLAVQNSADYDLLVWDPNDETCEIYPQETLAVLNDRLAHTAYSRLLNQIAQVANQQGLQITPGLRRQWYLVGDLAVLEHASLLNVAAALLSLTIQAFKPATDNCQTSAVRLRGLADQARCWLMAAQVTSLQLVASPKPLTTLLQYLLDQADVLDVCHAGGRSRAWQLANDAEALSKVAVHPTQFQTNSAWTLIRAAALEHYDQ
;
A
#
# COMPACT_ATOMS: atom_id res chain seq x y z
N MET A 1 10.96 -20.93 7.95
CA MET A 1 10.07 -20.63 6.79
C MET A 1 8.67 -20.54 7.31
N ARG A 2 7.98 -19.41 7.08
CA ARG A 2 6.63 -19.18 7.58
C ARG A 2 5.63 -20.21 7.06
N LYS A 3 4.64 -20.53 7.89
CA LYS A 3 3.51 -21.38 7.58
C LYS A 3 2.21 -20.61 7.77
N TYR A 4 1.19 -21.01 7.03
CA TYR A 4 -0.09 -20.31 6.91
C TYR A 4 -1.25 -21.27 7.12
N THR A 5 -2.30 -20.78 7.76
CA THR A 5 -3.62 -21.42 7.86
C THR A 5 -4.65 -20.33 8.23
N VAL A 6 -5.90 -20.70 8.42
CA VAL A 6 -6.93 -19.80 8.94
C VAL A 6 -7.50 -20.33 10.24
N GLN A 7 -8.15 -19.46 11.01
CA GLN A 7 -8.99 -19.84 12.14
C GLN A 7 -10.32 -19.12 12.07
N LEU A 8 -11.34 -19.65 12.76
CA LEU A 8 -12.58 -18.90 12.96
C LEU A 8 -12.32 -17.66 13.82
N ILE A 9 -13.00 -16.56 13.53
CA ILE A 9 -12.88 -15.31 14.30
C ILE A 9 -13.12 -15.54 15.79
N GLY A 10 -12.29 -14.90 16.62
CA GLY A 10 -12.41 -14.93 18.08
C GLY A 10 -11.86 -16.19 18.74
N ARG A 11 -11.23 -17.09 17.98
CA ARG A 11 -10.49 -18.23 18.51
C ARG A 11 -9.05 -17.86 18.86
N ASP A 12 -8.49 -18.62 19.79
CA ASP A 12 -7.13 -18.43 20.29
C ASP A 12 -6.18 -19.46 19.67
N PHE A 13 -5.69 -19.15 18.47
CA PHE A 13 -4.75 -19.98 17.70
C PHE A 13 -5.25 -21.41 17.39
N GLU A 14 -6.54 -21.55 17.04
CA GLU A 14 -7.14 -22.83 16.66
C GLU A 14 -7.17 -22.97 15.12
N PRO A 15 -6.18 -23.61 14.49
CA PRO A 15 -6.13 -23.70 13.04
C PRO A 15 -7.27 -24.56 12.50
N ALA A 16 -8.09 -23.99 11.62
CA ALA A 16 -9.18 -24.69 10.95
C ALA A 16 -8.68 -25.76 9.96
N GLU A 17 -7.48 -25.54 9.42
CA GLU A 17 -6.82 -26.45 8.47
C GLU A 17 -5.36 -26.71 8.85
N LYS A 18 -4.73 -27.70 8.21
CA LYS A 18 -3.30 -27.97 8.37
C LYS A 18 -2.47 -26.78 7.93
N TRP A 19 -1.44 -26.45 8.70
CA TRP A 19 -0.42 -25.47 8.32
C TRP A 19 0.25 -25.79 6.98
N GLN A 20 0.32 -24.81 6.09
CA GLN A 20 0.93 -24.94 4.76
C GLN A 20 2.06 -23.93 4.55
N LEU A 21 3.03 -24.26 3.71
CA LEU A 21 4.08 -23.30 3.29
C LEU A 21 3.60 -22.34 2.20
N ASP A 22 2.63 -22.78 1.39
CA ASP A 22 1.99 -21.96 0.38
C ASP A 22 0.82 -21.19 1.02
N PRO A 23 0.82 -19.84 1.02
CA PRO A 23 -0.26 -19.06 1.61
C PRO A 23 -1.56 -19.09 0.79
N THR A 24 -1.55 -19.58 -0.46
CA THR A 24 -2.65 -19.41 -1.42
C THR A 24 -4.01 -19.87 -0.88
N ALA A 25 -4.08 -21.05 -0.25
CA ALA A 25 -5.33 -21.56 0.29
C ALA A 25 -5.87 -20.69 1.44
N ALA A 26 -5.00 -20.27 2.37
CA ALA A 26 -5.36 -19.43 3.49
C ALA A 26 -5.81 -18.02 3.02
N VAL A 27 -5.10 -17.45 2.05
CA VAL A 27 -5.45 -16.18 1.40
C VAL A 27 -6.83 -16.26 0.76
N LEU A 28 -7.10 -17.30 -0.04
CA LEU A 28 -8.41 -17.48 -0.66
C LEU A 28 -9.53 -17.65 0.38
N ALA A 29 -9.26 -18.35 1.49
CA ALA A 29 -10.24 -18.51 2.55
C ALA A 29 -10.63 -17.17 3.19
N VAL A 30 -9.66 -16.31 3.52
CA VAL A 30 -9.95 -14.98 4.08
C VAL A 30 -10.54 -13.99 3.06
N GLN A 31 -10.19 -14.10 1.78
CA GLN A 31 -10.79 -13.26 0.74
C GLN A 31 -12.28 -13.58 0.54
N ASN A 32 -12.67 -14.85 0.67
CA ASN A 32 -14.01 -15.31 0.34
C ASN A 32 -14.97 -15.38 1.54
N SER A 33 -14.47 -15.31 2.78
CA SER A 33 -15.31 -15.40 3.97
C SER A 33 -14.96 -14.34 5.01
N ALA A 34 -15.99 -13.80 5.66
CA ALA A 34 -15.85 -12.91 6.81
C ALA A 34 -15.62 -13.65 8.12
N ASP A 35 -15.67 -14.99 8.13
CA ASP A 35 -15.61 -15.78 9.36
C ASP A 35 -14.19 -16.18 9.76
N TYR A 36 -13.19 -15.84 8.93
CA TYR A 36 -11.82 -16.30 9.09
C TYR A 36 -10.83 -15.16 9.39
N ASP A 37 -9.96 -15.43 10.36
CA ASP A 37 -8.71 -14.70 10.57
C ASP A 37 -7.54 -15.48 9.96
N LEU A 38 -6.52 -14.76 9.48
CA LEU A 38 -5.32 -15.37 8.95
C LEU A 38 -4.37 -15.71 10.10
N LEU A 39 -3.92 -16.96 10.15
CA LEU A 39 -2.89 -17.42 11.08
C LEU A 39 -1.56 -17.55 10.35
N VAL A 40 -0.51 -16.98 10.94
CA VAL A 40 0.86 -17.09 10.44
C VAL A 40 1.75 -17.59 11.56
N TRP A 41 2.51 -18.65 11.28
CA TRP A 41 3.48 -19.20 12.21
C TRP A 41 4.88 -19.15 11.61
N ASP A 42 5.82 -18.52 12.30
CA ASP A 42 7.24 -18.63 12.00
C ASP A 42 7.89 -19.68 12.92
N PRO A 43 8.27 -20.87 12.41
CA PRO A 43 8.91 -21.90 13.21
C PRO A 43 10.35 -21.54 13.62
N ASN A 44 10.96 -20.53 13.00
CA ASN A 44 12.34 -20.13 13.34
C ASN A 44 12.38 -19.35 14.66
N ASP A 45 11.39 -18.49 14.87
CA ASP A 45 11.29 -17.61 16.04
C ASP A 45 10.21 -18.10 17.02
N GLU A 46 9.58 -19.24 16.73
CA GLU A 46 8.46 -19.85 17.47
C GLU A 46 7.27 -18.89 17.67
N THR A 47 7.11 -17.90 16.79
CA THR A 47 6.05 -16.89 16.87
C THR A 47 4.84 -17.28 16.03
N CYS A 48 3.67 -17.31 16.66
CA CYS A 48 2.39 -17.45 15.98
C CYS A 48 1.61 -16.15 16.14
N GLU A 49 1.10 -15.62 15.04
CA GLU A 49 0.37 -14.35 15.00
C GLU A 49 -1.01 -14.55 14.35
N ILE A 50 -2.01 -13.90 14.92
CA ILE A 50 -3.35 -13.77 14.36
C ILE A 50 -3.41 -12.44 13.63
N TYR A 51 -3.91 -12.47 12.40
CA TYR A 51 -4.15 -11.29 11.58
C TYR A 51 -5.67 -11.15 11.34
N PRO A 52 -6.36 -10.40 12.21
CA PRO A 52 -7.77 -10.12 12.03
C PRO A 52 -8.03 -9.45 10.69
N GLN A 53 -9.10 -9.87 10.03
CA GLN A 53 -9.46 -9.32 8.72
C GLN A 53 -10.38 -8.12 8.86
N GLU A 54 -9.94 -6.98 8.35
CA GLU A 54 -10.68 -5.73 8.45
C GLU A 54 -11.89 -5.72 7.50
N THR A 55 -12.94 -4.99 7.90
CA THR A 55 -14.11 -4.74 7.05
C THR A 55 -14.01 -3.38 6.38
N LEU A 56 -14.61 -3.22 5.19
CA LEU A 56 -14.63 -1.92 4.49
C LEU A 56 -15.21 -0.79 5.34
N ALA A 57 -16.23 -1.08 6.17
CA ALA A 57 -16.81 -0.11 7.09
C ALA A 57 -15.77 0.39 8.11
N VAL A 58 -15.04 -0.53 8.75
CA VAL A 58 -14.00 -0.18 9.74
C VAL A 58 -12.88 0.63 9.09
N LEU A 59 -12.48 0.29 7.86
CA LEU A 59 -11.44 1.03 7.13
C LEU A 59 -11.89 2.44 6.76
N ASN A 60 -13.12 2.59 6.25
CA ASN A 60 -13.69 3.89 5.93
C ASN A 60 -13.76 4.80 7.17
N ASP A 61 -14.25 4.27 8.30
CA ASP A 61 -14.33 5.02 9.56
C ASP A 61 -12.93 5.39 10.09
N ARG A 62 -11.96 4.50 9.92
CA ARG A 62 -10.56 4.70 10.34
C ARG A 62 -9.89 5.84 9.58
N LEU A 63 -10.17 5.98 8.29
CA LEU A 63 -9.63 7.06 7.47
C LEU A 63 -10.42 8.35 7.60
N ALA A 64 -11.71 8.27 7.91
CA ALA A 64 -12.59 9.42 8.03
C ALA A 64 -12.00 10.46 9.00
N HIS A 65 -12.04 11.72 8.57
CA HIS A 65 -11.58 12.88 9.36
C HIS A 65 -10.09 12.89 9.75
N THR A 66 -9.28 11.96 9.26
CA THR A 66 -7.82 11.96 9.48
C THR A 66 -7.06 12.91 8.55
N ALA A 67 -5.79 13.17 8.84
CA ALA A 67 -4.90 13.87 7.92
C ALA A 67 -4.64 13.06 6.63
N TYR A 68 -4.74 11.72 6.69
CA TYR A 68 -4.58 10.85 5.52
C TYR A 68 -5.72 11.01 4.52
N SER A 69 -6.98 11.08 4.97
CA SER A 69 -8.11 11.33 4.06
C SER A 69 -8.01 12.70 3.37
N ARG A 70 -7.56 13.73 4.09
CA ARG A 70 -7.27 15.04 3.49
C ARG A 70 -6.17 14.97 2.44
N LEU A 71 -5.10 14.23 2.71
CA LEU A 71 -3.99 14.03 1.77
C LEU A 71 -4.45 13.26 0.52
N LEU A 72 -5.29 12.22 0.68
CA LEU A 72 -5.89 11.47 -0.44
C LEU A 72 -6.71 12.40 -1.34
N ASN A 73 -7.58 13.22 -0.74
CA ASN A 73 -8.35 14.23 -1.47
C ASN A 73 -7.46 15.24 -2.18
N GLN A 74 -6.37 15.67 -1.53
CA GLN A 74 -5.43 16.62 -2.10
C GLN A 74 -4.70 16.05 -3.32
N ILE A 75 -4.26 14.79 -3.26
CA ILE A 75 -3.60 14.13 -4.39
C ILE A 75 -4.60 13.87 -5.54
N ALA A 76 -5.83 13.46 -5.23
CA ALA A 76 -6.88 13.34 -6.23
C ALA A 76 -7.15 14.67 -6.95
N GLN A 77 -7.24 15.77 -6.20
CA GLN A 77 -7.41 17.11 -6.76
C GLN A 77 -6.22 17.49 -7.67
N VAL A 78 -4.99 17.27 -7.21
CA VAL A 78 -3.77 17.59 -7.97
C VAL A 78 -3.70 16.78 -9.26
N ALA A 79 -4.01 15.49 -9.22
CA ALA A 79 -4.00 14.64 -10.40
C ALA A 79 -5.07 15.06 -11.41
N ASN A 80 -6.29 15.39 -10.95
CA ASN A 80 -7.35 15.91 -11.81
C ASN A 80 -6.98 17.25 -12.45
N GLN A 81 -6.33 18.15 -11.72
CA GLN A 81 -5.84 19.44 -12.25
C GLN A 81 -4.79 19.25 -13.34
N GLN A 82 -4.03 18.16 -13.29
CA GLN A 82 -3.05 17.77 -14.30
C GLN A 82 -3.66 16.94 -15.44
N GLY A 83 -4.99 16.78 -15.48
CA GLY A 83 -5.67 16.01 -16.52
C GLY A 83 -5.48 14.49 -16.43
N LEU A 84 -5.00 13.97 -15.29
CA LEU A 84 -4.80 12.54 -15.07
C LEU A 84 -6.12 11.88 -14.67
N GLN A 85 -6.60 10.93 -15.47
CA GLN A 85 -7.82 10.19 -15.17
C GLN A 85 -7.55 9.08 -14.15
N ILE A 86 -7.95 9.29 -12.90
CA ILE A 86 -7.78 8.29 -11.82
C ILE A 86 -8.63 7.06 -12.10
N THR A 87 -7.96 5.96 -12.48
CA THR A 87 -8.60 4.66 -12.69
C THR A 87 -9.09 4.09 -11.36
N PRO A 88 -10.08 3.18 -11.38
CA PRO A 88 -10.52 2.52 -10.15
C PRO A 88 -9.41 1.70 -9.48
N GLY A 89 -8.52 1.08 -10.28
CA GLY A 89 -7.36 0.36 -9.76
C GLY A 89 -6.39 1.26 -8.99
N LEU A 90 -6.05 2.44 -9.52
CA LEU A 90 -5.19 3.40 -8.82
C LEU A 90 -5.87 3.93 -7.54
N ARG A 91 -7.18 4.20 -7.60
CA ARG A 91 -7.95 4.64 -6.44
C ARG A 91 -7.91 3.61 -5.31
N ARG A 92 -8.07 2.31 -5.63
CA ARG A 92 -7.93 1.22 -4.63
C ARG A 92 -6.55 1.23 -3.98
N GLN A 93 -5.49 1.34 -4.77
CA GLN A 93 -4.13 1.41 -4.24
C GLN A 93 -3.95 2.61 -3.31
N TRP A 94 -4.55 3.76 -3.63
CA TRP A 94 -4.50 4.93 -2.76
C TRP A 94 -5.21 4.71 -1.42
N TYR A 95 -6.41 4.11 -1.41
CA TYR A 95 -7.11 3.79 -0.16
C TYR A 95 -6.31 2.80 0.69
N LEU A 96 -5.77 1.74 0.08
CA LEU A 96 -4.91 0.77 0.76
C LEU A 96 -3.66 1.43 1.37
N VAL A 97 -3.03 2.39 0.69
CA VAL A 97 -1.93 3.19 1.27
C VAL A 97 -2.40 3.97 2.49
N GLY A 98 -3.61 4.54 2.46
CA GLY A 98 -4.21 5.22 3.60
C GLY A 98 -4.38 4.27 4.80
N ASP A 99 -4.98 3.10 4.59
CA ASP A 99 -5.23 2.13 5.65
C ASP A 99 -3.94 1.60 6.26
N LEU A 100 -2.98 1.23 5.41
CA LEU A 100 -1.63 0.86 5.83
C LEU A 100 -0.99 1.98 6.63
N ALA A 101 -1.11 3.24 6.20
CA ALA A 101 -0.52 4.36 6.91
C ALA A 101 -1.08 4.55 8.31
N VAL A 102 -2.38 4.30 8.52
CA VAL A 102 -2.98 4.36 9.86
C VAL A 102 -2.44 3.24 10.74
N LEU A 103 -2.45 2.00 10.25
CA LEU A 103 -1.97 0.82 10.98
C LEU A 103 -0.49 0.93 11.34
N GLU A 104 0.30 1.46 10.43
CA GLU A 104 1.76 1.56 10.53
C GLU A 104 2.22 2.91 11.11
N HIS A 105 1.29 3.78 11.50
CA HIS A 105 1.51 5.16 11.99
C HIS A 105 2.49 5.96 11.11
N ALA A 106 2.33 5.86 9.79
CA ALA A 106 3.26 6.45 8.85
C ALA A 106 3.15 7.98 8.82
N SER A 107 4.28 8.68 8.72
CA SER A 107 4.26 10.13 8.54
C SER A 107 3.63 10.53 7.20
N LEU A 108 2.96 11.69 7.15
CA LEU A 108 2.33 12.18 5.92
C LEU A 108 3.30 12.34 4.74
N LEU A 109 4.58 12.60 5.02
CA LEU A 109 5.62 12.64 3.98
C LEU A 109 5.81 11.28 3.30
N ASN A 110 5.84 10.19 4.07
CA ASN A 110 5.95 8.85 3.51
C ASN A 110 4.68 8.44 2.75
N VAL A 111 3.51 8.82 3.27
CA VAL A 111 2.22 8.57 2.61
C VAL A 111 2.12 9.34 1.30
N ALA A 112 2.48 10.63 1.28
CA ALA A 112 2.49 11.44 0.07
C ALA A 112 3.44 10.85 -0.99
N ALA A 113 4.65 10.44 -0.58
CA ALA A 113 5.61 9.81 -1.45
C ALA A 113 5.11 8.48 -2.04
N ALA A 114 4.46 7.65 -1.23
CA ALA A 114 3.86 6.38 -1.67
C ALA A 114 2.71 6.60 -2.68
N LEU A 115 1.82 7.56 -2.40
CA LEU A 115 0.71 7.89 -3.28
C LEU A 115 1.21 8.46 -4.62
N LEU A 116 2.20 9.35 -4.58
CA LEU A 116 2.84 9.89 -5.77
C LEU A 116 3.54 8.81 -6.60
N SER A 117 4.28 7.89 -5.97
CA SER A 117 4.98 6.83 -6.72
C SER A 117 4.02 5.90 -7.44
N LEU A 118 2.91 5.50 -6.81
CA LEU A 118 1.84 4.73 -7.44
C LEU A 118 1.18 5.51 -8.59
N THR A 119 0.96 6.81 -8.40
CA THR A 119 0.40 7.69 -9.44
C THR A 119 1.31 7.71 -10.67
N ILE A 120 2.61 7.96 -10.48
CA ILE A 120 3.57 7.98 -11.58
C ILE A 120 3.65 6.60 -12.26
N GLN A 121 3.71 5.52 -11.47
CA GLN A 121 3.73 4.15 -12.01
C GLN A 121 2.51 3.87 -12.92
N ALA A 122 1.34 4.42 -12.60
CA ALA A 122 0.12 4.24 -13.38
C ALA A 122 0.08 5.08 -14.68
N PHE A 123 0.71 6.26 -14.71
CA PHE A 123 0.60 7.19 -15.85
C PHE A 123 1.86 7.29 -16.71
N LYS A 124 3.00 6.84 -16.21
CA LYS A 124 4.26 6.85 -16.95
C LYS A 124 4.60 5.41 -17.34
N PRO A 125 4.38 4.99 -18.60
CA PRO A 125 4.64 3.62 -19.02
C PRO A 125 6.10 3.24 -18.78
N ALA A 126 6.35 2.00 -18.37
CA ALA A 126 7.71 1.49 -18.30
C ALA A 126 8.27 1.37 -19.72
N THR A 127 9.46 1.90 -19.96
CA THR A 127 10.17 1.68 -21.22
C THR A 127 10.80 0.29 -21.25
N ASP A 128 11.02 -0.27 -22.44
CA ASP A 128 11.49 -1.66 -22.65
C ASP A 128 12.83 -2.02 -21.96
N ASN A 129 13.59 -1.01 -21.52
CA ASN A 129 14.83 -1.19 -20.77
C ASN A 129 14.64 -1.20 -19.24
N CYS A 130 13.40 -1.13 -18.75
CA CYS A 130 13.12 -0.90 -17.34
C CYS A 130 13.09 -2.19 -16.53
N GLN A 131 13.81 -2.15 -15.41
CA GLN A 131 13.85 -3.15 -14.36
C GLN A 131 12.42 -3.46 -13.83
N THR A 132 12.26 -4.54 -13.06
CA THR A 132 10.96 -4.97 -12.50
C THR A 132 10.16 -3.81 -11.89
N SER A 133 8.82 -3.82 -12.02
CA SER A 133 7.89 -2.80 -11.47
C SER A 133 8.26 -2.36 -10.04
N ALA A 134 8.63 -3.32 -9.18
CA ALA A 134 9.00 -3.07 -7.79
C ALA A 134 10.23 -2.16 -7.61
N VAL A 135 11.25 -2.28 -8.46
CA VAL A 135 12.47 -1.46 -8.38
C VAL A 135 12.18 -0.03 -8.79
N ARG A 136 11.37 0.15 -9.83
CA ARG A 136 10.90 1.46 -10.26
C ARG A 136 10.01 2.11 -9.20
N LEU A 137 9.06 1.37 -8.65
CA LEU A 137 8.19 1.87 -7.58
C LEU A 137 9.00 2.32 -6.35
N ARG A 138 10.07 1.58 -6.03
CA ARG A 138 11.02 1.96 -4.97
C ARG A 138 11.74 3.26 -5.28
N GLY A 139 12.34 3.38 -6.48
CA GLY A 139 13.06 4.59 -6.87
C GLY A 139 12.16 5.82 -6.85
N LEU A 140 10.95 5.72 -7.39
CA LEU A 140 9.96 6.80 -7.36
C LEU A 140 9.57 7.19 -5.93
N ALA A 141 9.32 6.23 -5.04
CA ALA A 141 8.94 6.50 -3.66
C ALA A 141 10.09 7.17 -2.88
N ASP A 142 11.33 6.72 -3.09
CA ASP A 142 12.52 7.31 -2.46
C ASP A 142 12.77 8.74 -2.95
N GLN A 143 12.69 8.96 -4.25
CA GLN A 143 12.84 10.30 -4.84
C GLN A 143 11.77 11.25 -4.33
N ALA A 144 10.50 10.84 -4.33
CA ALA A 144 9.40 11.66 -3.84
C ALA A 144 9.63 12.06 -2.38
N ARG A 145 9.99 11.10 -1.52
CA ARG A 145 10.28 11.36 -0.10
C ARG A 145 11.48 12.30 0.07
N CYS A 146 12.58 12.04 -0.64
CA CYS A 146 13.79 12.86 -0.57
C CYS A 146 13.52 14.29 -1.05
N TRP A 147 12.75 14.46 -2.13
CA TRP A 147 12.36 15.78 -2.62
C TRP A 147 11.52 16.54 -1.58
N LEU A 148 10.50 15.90 -1.00
CA LEU A 148 9.65 16.52 0.02
C LEU A 148 10.46 16.98 1.23
N MET A 149 11.44 16.18 1.67
CA MET A 149 12.34 16.54 2.76
C MET A 149 13.30 17.68 2.39
N ALA A 150 13.91 17.62 1.20
CA ALA A 150 14.84 18.64 0.73
C ALA A 150 14.15 20.01 0.52
N ALA A 151 12.90 19.99 0.04
CA ALA A 151 12.05 21.15 -0.08
C ALA A 151 11.43 21.62 1.26
N GLN A 152 11.78 20.96 2.37
CA GLN A 152 11.30 21.26 3.73
C GLN A 152 9.77 21.29 3.83
N VAL A 153 9.11 20.42 3.07
CA VAL A 153 7.66 20.30 3.10
C VAL A 153 7.24 19.72 4.44
N THR A 154 6.30 20.39 5.10
CA THR A 154 5.72 19.97 6.36
C THR A 154 4.45 19.16 6.17
N SER A 155 4.11 18.33 7.16
CA SER A 155 2.82 17.62 7.23
C SER A 155 1.61 18.54 7.02
N LEU A 156 1.65 19.77 7.57
CA LEU A 156 0.58 20.75 7.41
C LEU A 156 0.47 21.22 5.95
N GLN A 157 1.59 21.52 5.30
CA GLN A 157 1.58 21.97 3.91
C GLN A 157 1.00 20.91 2.96
N LEU A 158 1.28 19.62 3.21
CA LEU A 158 0.73 18.51 2.42
C LEU A 158 -0.80 18.43 2.43
N VAL A 159 -1.44 18.85 3.52
CA VAL A 159 -2.90 18.80 3.67
C VAL A 159 -3.59 20.15 3.48
N ALA A 160 -2.83 21.25 3.52
CA ALA A 160 -3.35 22.62 3.42
C ALA A 160 -3.11 23.26 2.06
N SER A 161 -2.17 22.75 1.25
CA SER A 161 -1.84 23.33 -0.05
C SER A 161 -1.56 22.26 -1.11
N PRO A 162 -2.13 22.39 -2.32
CA PRO A 162 -1.78 21.51 -3.44
C PRO A 162 -0.34 21.73 -3.93
N LYS A 163 0.23 22.92 -3.71
CA LYS A 163 1.43 23.39 -4.43
C LYS A 163 2.62 22.41 -4.37
N PRO A 164 3.04 21.89 -3.20
CA PRO A 164 4.19 20.97 -3.16
C PRO A 164 3.93 19.68 -3.94
N LEU A 165 2.70 19.15 -3.84
CA LEU A 165 2.29 17.93 -4.53
C LEU A 165 2.18 18.15 -6.04
N THR A 166 1.63 19.29 -6.49
CA THR A 166 1.58 19.65 -7.91
C THR A 166 2.98 19.76 -8.51
N THR A 167 3.89 20.47 -7.84
CA THR A 167 5.27 20.64 -8.31
C THR A 167 6.00 19.31 -8.39
N LEU A 168 5.89 18.47 -7.36
CA LEU A 168 6.56 17.18 -7.34
C LEU A 168 5.96 16.20 -8.35
N LEU A 169 4.64 16.13 -8.48
CA LEU A 169 3.98 15.28 -9.47
C LEU A 169 4.43 15.64 -10.88
N GLN A 170 4.43 16.93 -11.22
CA GLN A 170 4.92 17.40 -12.52
C GLN A 170 6.38 17.01 -12.74
N TYR A 171 7.24 17.25 -11.76
CA TYR A 171 8.66 16.90 -11.84
C TYR A 171 8.87 15.40 -12.12
N LEU A 172 8.16 14.52 -11.41
CA LEU A 172 8.30 13.07 -11.57
C LEU A 172 7.70 12.55 -12.89
N LEU A 173 6.68 13.22 -13.44
CA LEU A 173 6.16 12.93 -14.77
C LEU A 173 7.16 13.32 -15.86
N ASP A 174 7.79 14.49 -15.73
CA ASP A 174 8.68 15.07 -16.74
C ASP A 174 10.11 14.51 -16.71
N GLN A 175 10.53 13.93 -15.57
CA GLN A 175 11.90 13.43 -15.43
C GLN A 175 12.19 12.25 -16.38
N ALA A 176 13.45 12.08 -16.77
CA ALA A 176 13.87 10.95 -17.59
C ALA A 176 13.66 9.60 -16.86
N ASP A 177 13.22 8.56 -17.56
CA ASP A 177 12.90 7.24 -16.98
C ASP A 177 14.07 6.59 -16.24
N VAL A 178 15.31 6.87 -16.66
CA VAL A 178 16.54 6.38 -16.00
C VAL A 178 16.60 6.81 -14.54
N LEU A 179 15.95 7.93 -14.19
CA LEU A 179 15.89 8.42 -12.82
C LEU A 179 14.86 7.66 -11.99
N ASP A 180 13.79 7.10 -12.57
CA ASP A 180 12.71 6.43 -11.83
C ASP A 180 13.19 5.23 -10.98
N VAL A 181 14.36 4.66 -11.29
CA VAL A 181 14.96 3.53 -10.54
C VAL A 181 16.00 3.95 -9.50
N CYS A 182 16.36 5.25 -9.46
CA CYS A 182 17.30 5.78 -8.49
C CYS A 182 16.70 5.70 -7.08
N HIS A 183 17.31 4.91 -6.21
CA HIS A 183 16.86 4.69 -4.84
C HIS A 183 18.01 4.81 -3.86
N ALA A 184 17.69 5.18 -2.63
CA ALA A 184 18.66 5.21 -1.55
C ALA A 184 18.83 3.79 -0.98
N GLY A 185 20.05 3.44 -0.57
CA GLY A 185 20.27 2.24 0.24
C GLY A 185 19.54 2.36 1.57
N GLY A 186 18.90 1.27 2.03
CA GLY A 186 18.22 1.21 3.34
C GLY A 186 16.74 0.83 3.28
N ARG A 187 16.05 0.99 4.41
CA ARG A 187 14.60 0.77 4.54
C ARG A 187 13.85 2.05 4.17
N SER A 188 12.90 1.96 3.25
CA SER A 188 12.07 3.09 2.82
C SER A 188 10.62 2.85 3.15
N ARG A 189 10.08 3.58 4.12
CA ARG A 189 8.68 3.43 4.54
C ARG A 189 7.69 3.82 3.45
N ALA A 190 8.02 4.85 2.65
CA ALA A 190 7.21 5.23 1.49
C ALA A 190 7.11 4.08 0.48
N TRP A 191 8.25 3.46 0.15
CA TRP A 191 8.24 2.30 -0.74
C TRP A 191 7.48 1.11 -0.15
N GLN A 192 7.65 0.80 1.13
CA GLN A 192 6.92 -0.29 1.79
C GLN A 192 5.40 -0.12 1.66
N LEU A 193 4.89 1.08 1.95
CA LEU A 193 3.46 1.40 1.80
C LEU A 193 2.99 1.23 0.36
N ALA A 194 3.73 1.78 -0.60
CA ALA A 194 3.40 1.70 -2.01
C ALA A 194 3.42 0.25 -2.53
N ASN A 195 4.45 -0.51 -2.18
CA ASN A 195 4.61 -1.91 -2.58
C ASN A 195 3.50 -2.78 -1.99
N ASP A 196 3.18 -2.61 -0.70
CA ASP A 196 2.16 -3.41 -0.03
C ASP A 196 0.77 -3.12 -0.60
N ALA A 197 0.46 -1.85 -0.88
CA ALA A 197 -0.77 -1.47 -1.58
C ALA A 197 -0.82 -1.99 -3.02
N GLU A 198 0.28 -1.93 -3.78
CA GLU A 198 0.36 -2.52 -5.13
C GLU A 198 0.11 -4.03 -5.07
N ALA A 199 0.75 -4.74 -4.14
CA ALA A 199 0.62 -6.18 -3.97
C ALA A 199 -0.79 -6.60 -3.52
N LEU A 200 -1.40 -5.87 -2.58
CA LEU A 200 -2.77 -6.08 -2.12
C LEU A 200 -3.80 -5.83 -3.23
N SER A 201 -3.56 -4.86 -4.12
CA SER A 201 -4.47 -4.50 -5.21
C SER A 201 -4.52 -5.51 -6.37
N LYS A 202 -3.72 -6.58 -6.32
CA LYS A 202 -3.70 -7.64 -7.33
C LYS A 202 -4.80 -8.65 -7.03
N VAL A 203 -5.43 -9.16 -8.10
CA VAL A 203 -6.42 -10.24 -8.01
C VAL A 203 -5.83 -11.47 -7.30
N ALA A 204 -4.61 -11.86 -7.68
CA ALA A 204 -3.84 -12.87 -6.97
C ALA A 204 -2.93 -12.17 -5.95
N VAL A 205 -3.37 -12.14 -4.69
CA VAL A 205 -2.58 -11.59 -3.59
C VAL A 205 -1.47 -12.58 -3.21
N HIS A 206 -0.23 -12.10 -3.18
CA HIS A 206 0.93 -12.89 -2.77
C HIS A 206 1.52 -12.27 -1.49
N PRO A 207 1.16 -12.76 -0.29
CA PRO A 207 1.61 -12.16 0.98
C PRO A 207 3.12 -12.15 1.17
N THR A 208 3.85 -13.00 0.46
CA THR A 208 5.32 -13.01 0.43
C THR A 208 5.94 -11.74 -0.18
N GLN A 209 5.14 -10.93 -0.89
CA GLN A 209 5.54 -9.63 -1.42
C GLN A 209 5.39 -8.49 -0.40
N PHE A 210 4.67 -8.72 0.70
CA PHE A 210 4.44 -7.68 1.72
C PHE A 210 5.71 -7.35 2.50
N GLN A 211 5.88 -6.05 2.77
CA GLN A 211 6.99 -5.49 3.52
C GLN A 211 6.62 -5.23 4.97
N THR A 212 5.33 -5.17 5.28
CA THR A 212 4.78 -4.94 6.61
C THR A 212 3.81 -6.04 7.02
N ASN A 213 3.77 -6.33 8.32
CA ASN A 213 2.85 -7.31 8.88
C ASN A 213 1.40 -6.77 8.85
N SER A 214 1.18 -5.45 8.95
CA SER A 214 -0.18 -4.89 8.88
C SER A 214 -0.89 -5.14 7.55
N ALA A 215 -0.14 -5.29 6.44
CA ALA A 215 -0.73 -5.64 5.14
C ALA A 215 -1.54 -6.94 5.16
N TRP A 216 -1.21 -7.87 6.06
CA TRP A 216 -1.89 -9.15 6.20
C TRP A 216 -3.33 -9.00 6.73
N THR A 217 -3.61 -7.93 7.47
CA THR A 217 -4.97 -7.61 7.99
C THR A 217 -5.91 -7.04 6.93
N LEU A 218 -5.36 -6.62 5.78
CA LEU A 218 -6.10 -5.92 4.72
C LEU A 218 -6.43 -6.82 3.52
N ILE A 219 -6.06 -8.11 3.54
CA ILE A 219 -6.23 -9.03 2.41
C ILE A 219 -7.70 -9.12 1.99
N ARG A 220 -8.60 -9.31 2.97
CA ARG A 220 -10.04 -9.37 2.69
C ARG A 220 -10.59 -8.05 2.18
N ALA A 221 -10.23 -6.94 2.81
CA ALA A 221 -10.67 -5.62 2.38
C ALA A 221 -10.25 -5.31 0.94
N ALA A 222 -9.00 -5.62 0.59
CA ALA A 222 -8.50 -5.47 -0.78
C ALA A 222 -9.31 -6.31 -1.78
N ALA A 223 -9.72 -7.53 -1.40
CA ALA A 223 -10.58 -8.36 -2.25
C ALA A 223 -11.99 -7.78 -2.43
N LEU A 224 -12.60 -7.22 -1.37
CA LEU A 224 -13.94 -6.61 -1.47
C LEU A 224 -13.96 -5.38 -2.38
N GLU A 225 -12.91 -4.57 -2.37
CA GLU A 225 -12.73 -3.43 -3.28
C GLU A 225 -12.72 -3.84 -4.77
N HIS A 226 -12.45 -5.11 -5.10
CA HIS A 226 -12.57 -5.61 -6.47
C HIS A 226 -14.01 -5.90 -6.91
N TYR A 227 -14.93 -6.14 -5.96
CA TYR A 227 -16.30 -6.58 -6.24
C TYR A 227 -17.34 -5.45 -6.16
N ASP A 228 -17.06 -4.36 -5.44
CA ASP A 228 -18.00 -3.24 -5.22
C ASP A 228 -18.06 -2.19 -6.37
N GLN A 229 -17.63 -2.56 -7.59
CA GLN A 229 -17.62 -1.67 -8.78
C GLN A 229 -18.10 -2.38 -10.04
#